data_AF-A0A956L8C2-F1
#
_entry.id   AF-A0A956L8C2-F1
#
_cell.length_a   1.000
_cell.length_b   1.000
_cell.length_c   1.000
_cell.angle_alpha   90.00
_cell.angle_beta   90.00
_cell.angle_gamma   90.00
#
_symmetry.space_group_name_H-M   'P 1'
#
loop_
_entity.id
_entity.type
_entity.pdbx_description
1 polymer ?
#
loop_
_entity_poly.entity_id
_entity_poly.type
_entity_poly.pdbx_seq_one_letter_code
_entity_poly.pdbx_strand_id
1 'polypeptide(L)'
;FKGGERYARDLAAALELPRDELCTELGLYDCVGEVHRIALGGVEPYEQAVFEPLPEPGVSSPIAVDRIALSACGERVEREFQDGSLELLAELMQGEPDAAARAAVAQRLYRRLLRRDGEPREIEAVVGLWDDLPQPDARTWAQLSCFAIATTLENLFY
;
A
#
# COMPACT_ATOMS: atom_id res chain seq x y z
N PHE A 1 11.60 -6.21 10.34
CA PHE A 1 10.73 -6.31 9.15
C PHE A 1 9.48 -7.07 9.55
N LYS A 2 8.29 -6.55 9.22
CA LYS A 2 7.03 -7.28 9.48
C LYS A 2 6.99 -8.55 8.64
N GLY A 3 6.62 -9.68 9.23
CA GLY A 3 6.30 -10.87 8.45
C GLY A 3 5.10 -10.62 7.53
N GLY A 4 5.02 -11.36 6.42
CA GLY A 4 4.02 -11.15 5.35
C GLY A 4 2.59 -11.02 5.86
N GLU A 5 2.13 -11.94 6.71
CA GLU A 5 0.76 -11.91 7.25
C GLU A 5 0.48 -10.69 8.14
N ARG A 6 1.48 -10.25 8.92
CA ARG A 6 1.33 -9.03 9.72
C ARG A 6 1.22 -7.82 8.80
N TYR A 7 2.11 -7.71 7.82
CA TYR A 7 2.09 -6.62 6.84
C TYR A 7 0.76 -6.56 6.10
N ALA A 8 0.30 -7.70 5.58
CA ALA A 8 -0.95 -7.79 4.83
C ALA A 8 -2.16 -7.42 5.68
N ARG A 9 -2.27 -7.95 6.91
CA ARG A 9 -3.37 -7.57 7.82
C ARG A 9 -3.37 -6.08 8.15
N ASP A 10 -2.21 -5.51 8.44
CA ASP A 10 -2.09 -4.10 8.79
C ASP A 10 -2.46 -3.21 7.57
N LEU A 11 -2.04 -3.60 6.36
CA LEU A 11 -2.36 -2.91 5.10
C LEU A 11 -3.86 -3.01 4.75
N ALA A 12 -4.46 -4.20 4.88
CA ALA A 12 -5.89 -4.43 4.70
C ALA A 12 -6.71 -3.54 5.64
N ALA A 13 -6.34 -3.50 6.91
CA ALA A 13 -7.03 -2.66 7.88
C ALA A 13 -6.86 -1.15 7.56
N ALA A 14 -5.67 -0.72 7.15
CA ALA A 14 -5.39 0.68 6.83
C ALA A 14 -6.17 1.16 5.59
N LEU A 15 -6.26 0.31 4.56
CA LEU A 15 -6.96 0.61 3.30
C LEU A 15 -8.42 0.17 3.31
N GLU A 16 -8.91 -0.40 4.41
CA GLU A 16 -10.26 -0.96 4.57
C GLU A 16 -10.63 -1.94 3.44
N LEU A 17 -9.65 -2.76 3.05
CA LEU A 17 -9.83 -3.81 2.07
C LEU A 17 -9.96 -5.17 2.76
N PRO A 18 -10.81 -6.07 2.25
CA PRO A 18 -10.69 -7.51 2.49
C PRO A 18 -9.27 -8.03 2.23
N ARG A 19 -8.83 -8.98 3.06
CA ARG A 19 -7.44 -9.49 3.04
C ARG A 19 -7.11 -10.21 1.73
N ASP A 20 -8.08 -10.90 1.16
CA ASP A 20 -8.02 -11.63 -0.10
C ASP A 20 -7.97 -10.72 -1.34
N GLU A 21 -8.31 -9.44 -1.18
CA GLU A 21 -8.32 -8.45 -2.27
C GLU A 21 -7.08 -7.55 -2.28
N LEU A 22 -6.16 -7.73 -1.33
CA LEU A 22 -4.91 -6.95 -1.32
C LEU A 22 -4.08 -7.17 -2.57
N CYS A 23 -3.89 -8.44 -2.94
CA CYS A 23 -3.05 -8.84 -4.06
C CYS A 23 -3.32 -10.29 -4.43
N THR A 24 -3.77 -10.48 -5.67
CA THR A 24 -3.93 -11.78 -6.29
C THR A 24 -3.10 -11.83 -7.57
N GLU A 25 -2.01 -12.59 -7.58
CA GLU A 25 -1.15 -12.69 -8.76
C GLU A 25 -1.85 -13.54 -9.82
N LEU A 26 -1.90 -13.02 -11.05
CA LEU A 26 -2.64 -13.62 -12.18
C LEU A 26 -4.14 -13.85 -11.90
N GLY A 27 -4.69 -13.22 -10.87
CA GLY A 27 -6.08 -13.43 -10.43
C GLY A 27 -6.36 -14.80 -9.80
N LEU A 28 -5.33 -15.58 -9.45
CA LEU A 28 -5.48 -16.93 -8.92
C LEU A 28 -4.76 -17.18 -7.60
N TYR A 29 -3.60 -16.57 -7.37
CA TYR A 29 -2.71 -16.93 -6.26
C TYR A 29 -2.59 -15.78 -5.25
N ASP A 30 -2.80 -16.05 -3.96
CA ASP A 30 -2.60 -15.03 -2.91
C ASP A 30 -1.11 -14.62 -2.87
N CYS A 31 -0.84 -13.34 -3.09
CA CYS A 31 0.54 -12.87 -3.21
C CYS A 31 1.35 -13.10 -1.93
N VAL A 32 0.70 -13.12 -0.76
CA VAL A 32 1.38 -13.17 0.54
C VAL A 32 1.56 -14.60 1.02
N GLY A 33 0.51 -15.40 0.98
CA GLY A 33 0.43 -16.76 1.50
C GLY A 33 0.98 -17.82 0.54
N GLU A 34 1.12 -17.49 -0.74
CA GLU A 34 1.65 -18.39 -1.76
C GLU A 34 2.86 -17.79 -2.50
N VAL A 35 2.65 -16.76 -3.32
CA VAL A 35 3.66 -16.30 -4.30
C VAL A 35 4.91 -15.72 -3.65
N HIS A 36 4.75 -14.88 -2.63
CA HIS A 36 5.84 -14.21 -1.92
C HIS A 36 6.05 -14.74 -0.51
N ARG A 37 5.44 -15.88 -0.16
CA ARG A 37 5.45 -16.46 1.18
C ARG A 37 6.85 -16.52 1.78
N ILE A 38 7.80 -17.14 1.07
CA ILE A 38 9.20 -17.26 1.53
C ILE A 38 9.88 -15.89 1.58
N ALA A 39 9.70 -15.05 0.56
CA ALA A 39 10.28 -13.71 0.52
C ALA A 39 9.79 -12.82 1.67
N LEU A 40 8.60 -13.08 2.22
CA LEU A 40 8.01 -12.33 3.33
C LEU A 40 8.24 -13.02 4.70
N GLY A 41 9.17 -13.97 4.78
CA GLY A 41 9.56 -14.63 6.02
C GLY A 41 8.64 -15.78 6.45
N GLY A 42 7.84 -16.31 5.54
CA GLY A 42 7.09 -17.56 5.75
C GLY A 42 7.94 -18.82 5.54
N VAL A 43 7.31 -19.98 5.74
CA VAL A 43 7.92 -21.31 5.61
C VAL A 43 7.15 -22.15 4.59
N GLU A 44 7.80 -23.00 3.81
CA GLU A 44 7.15 -23.90 2.87
C GLU A 44 7.84 -25.28 2.98
N PRO A 45 7.36 -26.14 3.89
CA PRO A 45 8.04 -27.39 4.22
C PRO A 45 7.75 -28.53 3.25
N TYR A 46 6.68 -28.46 2.45
CA TYR A 46 6.18 -29.63 1.70
C TYR A 46 6.71 -29.70 0.26
N GLU A 47 6.83 -28.58 -0.43
CA GLU A 47 7.31 -28.51 -1.81
C GLU A 47 8.77 -28.05 -1.90
N GLN A 48 9.20 -27.15 -1.00
CA GLN A 48 10.49 -26.45 -1.00
C GLN A 48 11.38 -26.82 0.19
N ALA A 49 10.86 -27.60 1.15
CA ALA A 49 11.60 -28.02 2.35
C ALA A 49 12.18 -26.86 3.19
N VAL A 50 11.50 -25.71 3.22
CA VAL A 50 11.81 -24.57 4.08
C VAL A 50 11.01 -24.68 5.37
N PHE A 51 11.65 -25.17 6.43
CA PHE A 51 11.00 -25.45 7.71
C PHE A 51 11.04 -24.28 8.71
N GLU A 52 12.00 -23.37 8.53
CA GLU A 52 12.21 -22.21 9.38
C GLU A 52 12.27 -20.94 8.52
N PRO A 53 11.76 -19.81 9.02
CA PRO A 53 11.96 -18.52 8.35
C PRO A 53 13.44 -18.23 8.14
N LEU A 54 13.75 -17.54 7.04
CA LEU A 54 15.10 -17.02 6.83
C LEU A 54 15.48 -16.09 8.01
N PRO A 55 16.74 -16.13 8.47
CA PRO A 55 17.18 -15.32 9.62
C PRO A 55 17.12 -13.82 9.34
N GLU A 56 17.17 -13.43 8.06
CA GLU A 56 17.08 -12.06 7.59
C GLU A 56 16.11 -11.98 6.40
N PRO A 57 15.46 -10.83 6.16
CA PRO A 57 14.70 -10.59 4.94
C PRO A 57 15.58 -10.84 3.70
N GLY A 58 15.03 -11.57 2.73
CA GLY A 58 15.73 -11.84 1.47
C GLY A 58 15.91 -10.60 0.62
N VAL A 59 16.82 -10.67 -0.35
CA VAL A 59 17.04 -9.58 -1.34
C VAL A 59 15.78 -9.25 -2.15
N SER A 60 14.83 -10.19 -2.23
CA SER A 60 13.55 -10.02 -2.91
C SER A 60 12.39 -9.61 -1.97
N SER A 61 12.62 -9.44 -0.67
CA SER A 61 11.56 -8.99 0.25
C SER A 61 11.02 -7.61 -0.10
N PRO A 62 11.85 -6.60 -0.46
CA PRO A 62 11.34 -5.27 -0.81
C PRO A 62 10.43 -5.30 -2.05
N ILE A 63 10.83 -6.02 -3.11
CA ILE A 63 10.01 -6.11 -4.34
C ILE A 63 8.67 -6.84 -4.09
N ALA A 64 8.64 -7.83 -3.19
CA ALA A 64 7.40 -8.49 -2.81
C ALA A 64 6.43 -7.52 -2.10
N VAL A 65 6.95 -6.73 -1.17
CA VAL A 65 6.19 -5.67 -0.48
C VAL A 65 5.66 -4.66 -1.48
N ASP A 66 6.52 -4.17 -2.38
CA ASP A 66 6.13 -3.15 -3.36
C ASP A 66 4.98 -3.64 -4.24
N ARG A 67 5.01 -4.90 -4.68
CA ARG A 67 3.92 -5.48 -5.49
C ARG A 67 2.60 -5.55 -4.71
N ILE A 68 2.65 -5.97 -3.45
CA ILE A 68 1.46 -6.03 -2.60
C ILE A 68 0.91 -4.63 -2.33
N ALA A 69 1.77 -3.68 -1.98
CA ALA A 69 1.38 -2.29 -1.73
C ALA A 69 0.76 -1.65 -2.97
N LEU A 70 1.39 -1.82 -4.14
CA LEU A 70 0.93 -1.25 -5.39
C LEU A 70 -0.43 -1.81 -5.81
N SER A 71 -0.61 -3.13 -5.67
CA SER A 71 -1.88 -3.81 -5.92
C SER A 71 -2.97 -3.30 -4.97
N ALA A 72 -2.74 -3.31 -3.67
CA ALA A 72 -3.73 -2.91 -2.68
C ALA A 72 -4.11 -1.43 -2.78
N CYS A 73 -3.14 -0.55 -3.00
CA CYS A 73 -3.42 0.87 -3.24
C CYS A 73 -4.23 1.08 -4.53
N GLY A 74 -3.96 0.31 -5.59
CA GLY A 74 -4.74 0.33 -6.81
C GLY A 74 -6.19 -0.10 -6.58
N GLU A 75 -6.39 -1.23 -5.89
CA GLU A 75 -7.74 -1.75 -5.56
C GLU A 75 -8.54 -0.75 -4.74
N ARG A 76 -7.93 -0.14 -3.72
CA ARG A 76 -8.60 0.89 -2.90
C ARG A 76 -9.02 2.09 -3.74
N VAL A 77 -8.12 2.61 -4.59
CA VAL A 77 -8.42 3.75 -5.46
C VAL A 77 -9.56 3.41 -6.41
N GLU A 78 -9.52 2.23 -7.03
CA GLU A 78 -10.55 1.85 -7.99
C GLU A 78 -11.94 1.75 -7.34
N ARG A 79 -12.04 1.08 -6.18
CA ARG A 79 -13.31 0.98 -5.44
C ARG A 79 -13.88 2.34 -5.09
N GLU A 80 -13.05 3.22 -4.57
CA GLU A 80 -13.53 4.51 -4.10
C GLU A 80 -14.01 5.39 -5.26
N PHE A 81 -13.30 5.36 -6.40
CA PHE A 81 -13.71 6.11 -7.60
C PHE A 81 -14.85 5.45 -8.39
N GLN A 82 -15.12 4.17 -8.21
CA GLN A 82 -16.29 3.48 -8.80
C GLN A 82 -17.54 3.65 -7.95
N ASP A 83 -17.44 3.36 -6.65
CA ASP A 83 -18.59 3.23 -5.78
C ASP A 83 -18.92 4.52 -5.01
N GLY A 84 -17.93 5.42 -4.82
CA GLY A 84 -18.07 6.64 -4.03
C GLY A 84 -18.45 6.41 -2.56
N SER A 85 -18.45 5.15 -2.12
CA SER A 85 -18.95 4.68 -0.81
C SER A 85 -17.91 4.78 0.30
N LEU A 86 -16.68 5.07 -0.08
CA LEU A 86 -15.50 5.07 0.74
C LEU A 86 -15.01 6.51 0.90
N GLU A 87 -14.47 6.85 2.07
CA GLU A 87 -14.13 8.24 2.42
C GLU A 87 -12.62 8.54 2.42
N LEU A 88 -11.72 7.60 2.10
CA LEU A 88 -10.27 7.81 2.25
C LEU A 88 -9.72 8.88 1.29
N LEU A 89 -10.33 9.03 0.13
CA LEU A 89 -9.97 9.85 -1.02
C LEU A 89 -11.06 10.86 -1.40
N ALA A 90 -12.08 11.05 -0.53
CA ALA A 90 -13.28 11.83 -0.82
C ALA A 90 -13.00 13.25 -1.35
N GLU A 91 -11.96 13.92 -0.84
CA GLU A 91 -11.57 15.26 -1.28
C GLU A 91 -11.09 15.32 -2.73
N LEU A 92 -10.61 14.20 -3.30
CA LEU A 92 -10.16 14.15 -4.70
C LEU A 92 -11.31 14.02 -5.70
N MET A 93 -12.52 13.68 -5.23
CA MET A 93 -13.67 13.44 -6.09
C MET A 93 -14.51 14.70 -6.35
N GLN A 94 -14.15 15.84 -5.76
CA GLN A 94 -14.93 17.08 -5.82
C GLN A 94 -14.57 17.98 -7.02
N GLY A 95 -13.77 17.48 -7.96
CA GLY A 95 -13.28 18.23 -9.13
C GLY A 95 -11.79 17.99 -9.34
N GLU A 96 -11.11 18.94 -9.98
CA GLU A 96 -9.64 18.92 -10.06
C GLU A 96 -9.06 19.18 -8.65
N PRO A 97 -8.29 18.23 -8.09
CA PRO A 97 -7.85 18.32 -6.70
C PRO A 97 -6.78 19.39 -6.52
N ASP A 98 -7.14 20.44 -5.79
CA ASP A 98 -6.18 21.46 -5.37
C ASP A 98 -5.16 20.90 -4.34
N ALA A 99 -4.17 21.72 -4.00
CA ALA A 99 -3.15 21.32 -3.04
C ALA A 99 -3.73 21.02 -1.64
N ALA A 100 -4.84 21.66 -1.25
CA ALA A 100 -5.47 21.44 0.05
C ALA A 100 -6.19 20.08 0.11
N ALA A 101 -6.90 19.71 -0.96
CA ALA A 101 -7.52 18.39 -1.12
C ALA A 101 -6.47 17.28 -1.08
N ARG A 102 -5.37 17.43 -1.84
CA ARG A 102 -4.24 16.50 -1.81
C ARG A 102 -3.61 16.41 -0.42
N ALA A 103 -3.41 17.53 0.27
CA ALA A 103 -2.85 17.52 1.62
C ALA A 103 -3.75 16.80 2.62
N ALA A 104 -5.08 16.99 2.54
CA ALA A 104 -6.05 16.31 3.40
C ALA A 104 -6.01 14.79 3.21
N VAL A 105 -5.98 14.32 1.96
CA VAL A 105 -5.85 12.89 1.65
C VAL A 105 -4.50 12.33 2.10
N ALA A 106 -3.40 13.02 1.82
CA ALA A 106 -2.07 12.61 2.29
C ALA A 106 -2.05 12.44 3.81
N GLN A 107 -2.59 13.41 4.56
CA GLN A 107 -2.68 13.32 6.02
C GLN A 107 -3.46 12.09 6.48
N ARG A 108 -4.57 11.78 5.80
CA ARG A 108 -5.41 10.63 6.10
C ARG A 108 -4.68 9.32 5.85
N LEU A 109 -3.95 9.23 4.74
CA LEU A 109 -3.09 8.08 4.41
C LEU A 109 -2.00 7.88 5.47
N TYR A 110 -1.31 8.95 5.89
CA TYR A 110 -0.34 8.89 7.00
C TYR A 110 -0.95 8.35 8.29
N ARG A 111 -2.14 8.84 8.69
CA ARG A 111 -2.83 8.37 9.90
C ARG A 111 -3.26 6.91 9.80
N ARG A 112 -3.70 6.47 8.62
CA ARG A 112 -4.18 5.09 8.41
C ARG A 112 -3.03 4.09 8.32
N LEU A 113 -2.00 4.41 7.53
CA LEU A 113 -0.88 3.51 7.26
C LEU A 113 0.17 3.56 8.38
N LEU A 114 0.52 4.75 8.88
CA LEU A 114 1.61 4.94 9.84
C LEU A 114 1.13 5.25 11.27
N ARG A 115 -0.19 5.42 11.48
CA ARG A 115 -0.79 5.74 12.79
C ARG A 115 -0.25 7.02 13.43
N ARG A 116 0.18 7.97 12.60
CA ARG A 116 0.62 9.31 13.01
C ARG A 116 0.22 10.37 12.00
N ASP A 117 0.37 11.62 12.41
CA ASP A 117 0.31 12.73 11.48
C ASP A 117 1.57 12.77 10.60
N GLY A 118 1.39 13.12 9.32
CA GLY A 118 2.49 13.44 8.43
C GLY A 118 3.14 14.75 8.84
N GLU A 119 4.47 14.82 8.80
CA GLU A 119 5.19 16.07 9.01
C GLU A 119 4.96 17.04 7.84
N PRO A 120 5.08 18.36 8.04
CA PRO A 120 4.83 19.34 6.98
C PRO A 120 5.61 19.08 5.69
N ARG A 121 6.88 18.65 5.81
CA ARG A 121 7.73 18.33 4.65
C ARG A 121 7.33 17.04 3.95
N GLU A 122 6.82 16.07 4.69
CA GLU A 122 6.31 14.82 4.13
C GLU A 122 5.05 15.07 3.31
N ILE A 123 4.12 15.86 3.87
CA ILE A 123 2.89 16.25 3.19
C ILE A 123 3.21 17.09 1.95
N GLU A 124 4.13 18.06 2.05
CA GLU A 124 4.59 18.86 0.90
C GLU A 124 5.15 17.98 -0.22
N ALA A 125 5.98 16.99 0.11
CA ALA A 125 6.53 16.06 -0.88
C ALA A 125 5.46 15.21 -1.57
N VAL A 126 4.50 14.66 -0.81
CA VAL A 126 3.41 13.85 -1.37
C VAL A 126 2.45 14.70 -2.21
N VAL A 127 2.14 15.93 -1.77
CA VAL A 127 1.33 16.88 -2.55
C VAL A 127 2.04 17.27 -3.84
N GLY A 128 3.35 17.55 -3.77
CA GLY A 128 4.18 17.95 -4.90
C GLY A 128 4.33 16.88 -5.98
N LEU A 129 4.13 15.60 -5.64
CA LEU A 129 4.15 14.49 -6.62
C LEU A 129 3.23 14.74 -7.83
N TRP A 130 2.12 15.46 -7.63
CA TRP A 130 1.21 15.83 -8.72
C TRP A 130 1.91 16.58 -9.86
N ASP A 131 2.81 17.50 -9.52
CA ASP A 131 3.50 18.36 -10.48
C ASP A 131 4.58 17.59 -11.24
N ASP A 132 5.04 16.45 -10.69
CA ASP A 132 5.98 15.54 -11.31
C ASP A 132 5.30 14.52 -12.25
N LEU A 133 3.96 14.41 -12.22
CA LEU A 133 3.24 13.50 -13.11
C LEU A 133 3.17 14.09 -14.54
N PRO A 134 3.45 13.29 -15.58
CA PRO A 134 3.41 13.77 -16.97
C PRO A 134 2.00 14.17 -17.43
N GLN A 135 0.99 13.50 -16.89
CA GLN A 135 -0.43 13.80 -17.07
C GLN A 135 -1.11 13.56 -15.72
N PRO A 136 -1.16 14.58 -14.84
CA PRO A 136 -1.69 14.39 -13.51
C PRO A 136 -3.20 14.13 -13.57
N ASP A 137 -3.61 13.07 -12.89
CA ASP A 137 -5.01 12.77 -12.61
C ASP A 137 -5.15 12.29 -11.16
N ALA A 138 -6.36 12.46 -10.62
CA ALA A 138 -6.67 12.15 -9.23
C ALA A 138 -6.44 10.68 -8.86
N ARG A 139 -6.72 9.73 -9.79
CA ARG A 139 -6.55 8.31 -9.52
C ARG A 139 -5.06 7.95 -9.48
N THR A 140 -4.30 8.36 -10.49
CA THR A 140 -2.86 8.09 -10.54
C THR A 140 -2.13 8.69 -9.35
N TRP A 141 -2.44 9.94 -9.01
CA TRP A 141 -1.83 10.58 -7.84
C TRP A 141 -2.21 9.87 -6.53
N ALA A 142 -3.47 9.48 -6.35
CA ALA A 142 -3.91 8.77 -5.15
C ALA A 142 -3.21 7.42 -4.99
N GLN A 143 -3.11 6.64 -6.07
CA GLN A 143 -2.45 5.34 -6.05
C GLN A 143 -0.97 5.48 -5.71
N LEU A 144 -0.26 6.40 -6.37
CA LEU A 144 1.16 6.59 -6.14
C LEU A 144 1.47 7.18 -4.75
N SER A 145 0.64 8.09 -4.25
CA SER A 145 0.76 8.63 -2.90
C SER A 145 0.54 7.56 -1.84
N CYS A 146 -0.50 6.73 -2.00
CA CYS A 146 -0.75 5.58 -1.15
C CYS A 146 0.44 4.61 -1.17
N PHE A 147 0.92 4.25 -2.36
CA PHE A 147 2.06 3.35 -2.54
C PHE A 147 3.30 3.90 -1.86
N ALA A 148 3.65 5.17 -2.10
CA ALA A 148 4.83 5.80 -1.52
C ALA A 148 4.83 5.78 0.02
N ILE A 149 3.67 6.04 0.64
CA ILE A 149 3.53 6.01 2.11
C ILE A 149 3.57 4.55 2.61
N ALA A 150 2.88 3.63 1.94
CA ALA A 150 2.78 2.23 2.33
C ALA A 150 4.10 1.45 2.21
N THR A 151 5.06 1.93 1.43
CA THR A 151 6.38 1.29 1.26
C THR A 151 7.49 1.99 2.05
N THR A 152 7.16 3.02 2.84
CA THR A 152 8.13 3.64 3.76
C THR A 152 8.68 2.64 4.77
N LEU A 153 9.94 2.82 5.17
CA LEU A 153 10.56 2.00 6.22
C LEU A 153 9.73 1.97 7.50
N GLU A 154 9.07 3.09 7.84
CA GLU A 154 8.22 3.14 9.02
C GLU A 154 7.12 2.08 8.95
N ASN A 155 6.38 2.01 7.83
CA ASN A 155 5.32 1.02 7.66
C ASN A 155 5.85 -0.43 7.64
N LEU A 156 7.05 -0.65 7.10
CA LEU A 156 7.61 -2.01 6.94
C LEU A 156 8.20 -2.56 8.24
N PHE A 157 8.58 -1.69 9.17
CA PHE A 157 9.29 -2.10 10.38
C PHE A 157 8.51 -1.90 11.68
N TYR A 158 7.53 -0.97 11.74
CA TYR A 158 6.75 -0.67 12.95
C TYR A 158 5.28 -1.02 12.80
#